data_AF-S9UMF7-F1
#
_entry.id   AF-S9UMF7-F1
#
_cell.length_a   1.000
_cell.length_b   1.000
_cell.length_c   1.000
_cell.angle_alpha   90.00
_cell.angle_beta   90.00
_cell.angle_gamma   90.00
#
_symmetry.space_group_name_H-M   'P 1'
#
loop_
_entity.id
_entity.type
_entity.pdbx_description
1 polymer ?
#
loop_
_entity_poly.entity_id
_entity_poly.type
_entity_poly.pdbx_seq_one_letter_code
_entity_poly.pdbx_strand_id
1 'polypeptide(L)'
;MGRHGLGLHQTYMEAKALMERDYPTLVRRYVDSLSEGTTHVRREISTLLDVLSELNCTEKEWNGLVQGMDSAVKNDSTVLHFPSTGLYYPHHYLLQDFVNRASTIFPQHHDSAQVIRETISRNVLGEKMRSITDVHFNAMASLRWEGGGDKVRVGDLVVKDKATRCLLDNYEASADVIHGSLTDNLHPLWCELASSEGRLPEGLREIQTVHEAAQHTIHDVVLPLYGRNAAHLPVLPARSPFLKLAEELNVTGVEKMKTAFPAGYRPLLARPEESYGFYLVDEGRQWEWEEGPLAGALKQSLYKDQDNITRMRSPLMERSKKNMIARRGIRGEEARRFFLKPARKSGVLCVMRMTLPRGTAITSSLREVFQFATLSPSAIFQLLSP
;
A
#
# COMPACT_ATOMS: atom_id res chain seq x y z
N MET A 1 4.30 -4.97 3.04
CA MET A 1 5.43 -4.15 2.53
C MET A 1 4.93 -3.02 1.65
N GLY A 2 4.27 -3.27 0.52
CA GLY A 2 3.77 -2.18 -0.36
C GLY A 2 2.85 -1.13 0.30
N ARG A 3 2.20 -1.44 1.42
CA ARG A 3 1.34 -0.49 2.18
C ARG A 3 2.01 0.25 3.33
N HIS A 4 3.07 -0.32 3.91
CA HIS A 4 3.76 0.26 5.06
C HIS A 4 4.91 1.18 4.64
N GLY A 5 5.13 1.29 3.32
CA GLY A 5 6.35 1.80 2.76
C GLY A 5 7.50 0.80 2.87
N LEU A 6 8.56 1.10 2.13
CA LEU A 6 9.83 0.38 2.18
C LEU A 6 10.92 1.46 2.18
N GLY A 7 11.98 1.28 2.98
CA GLY A 7 13.04 2.28 3.09
C GLY A 7 12.66 3.45 4.00
N LEU A 8 12.62 4.67 3.45
CA LEU A 8 12.34 5.90 4.20
C LEU A 8 10.84 6.10 4.47
N HIS A 9 9.98 5.53 3.62
CA HIS A 9 8.54 5.47 3.91
C HIS A 9 8.26 4.50 5.07
N GLN A 10 7.90 5.06 6.23
CA GLN A 10 7.51 4.32 7.43
C GLN A 10 6.10 4.75 7.88
N THR A 11 5.08 4.44 7.07
CA THR A 11 3.73 5.02 7.24
C THR A 11 3.10 4.74 8.61
N TYR A 12 3.41 3.58 9.20
CA TYR A 12 2.98 3.23 10.56
C TYR A 12 3.61 4.11 11.64
N MET A 13 4.91 4.43 11.51
CA MET A 13 5.60 5.31 12.46
C MET A 13 5.11 6.75 12.34
N GLU A 14 4.81 7.20 11.13
CA GLU A 14 4.21 8.51 10.88
C GLU A 14 2.80 8.60 11.46
N ALA A 15 2.00 7.54 11.33
CA ALA A 15 0.67 7.46 11.94
C ALA A 15 0.72 7.53 13.47
N LYS A 16 1.71 6.86 14.09
CA LYS A 16 1.95 6.97 15.53
C LYS A 16 2.32 8.39 15.94
N ALA A 17 3.25 9.03 15.25
CA ALA A 17 3.62 10.42 15.51
C ALA A 17 2.40 11.36 15.39
N LEU A 18 1.55 11.16 14.38
CA LEU A 18 0.31 11.93 14.21
C LEU A 18 -0.67 11.72 15.39
N MET A 19 -0.81 10.49 15.88
CA MET A 19 -1.68 10.15 17.01
C MET A 19 -1.15 10.71 18.34
N GLU A 20 0.16 10.61 18.57
CA GLU A 20 0.85 11.14 19.76
C GLU A 20 0.98 12.67 19.73
N ARG A 21 0.58 13.32 18.63
CA ARG A 21 0.76 14.75 18.36
C ARG A 21 2.24 15.17 18.33
N ASP A 22 3.13 14.24 18.01
CA ASP A 22 4.53 14.49 17.71
C ASP A 22 4.67 15.01 16.27
N TYR A 23 4.27 16.27 16.10
CA TYR A 23 4.27 16.96 14.82
C TYR A 23 5.67 17.13 14.22
N PRO A 24 6.72 17.46 14.99
CA PRO A 24 8.08 17.50 14.45
C PRO A 24 8.52 16.17 13.83
N THR A 25 8.28 15.04 14.52
CA THR A 25 8.64 13.73 13.98
C THR A 25 7.80 13.38 12.75
N LEU A 26 6.51 13.70 12.75
CA LEU A 26 5.64 13.46 11.59
C LEU A 26 6.12 14.23 10.36
N VAL A 27 6.36 15.54 10.49
CA VAL A 27 6.77 16.41 9.37
C VAL A 27 8.14 15.98 8.85
N ARG A 28 9.10 15.72 9.74
CA ARG A 28 10.43 15.24 9.36
C ARG A 28 10.35 13.97 8.51
N ARG A 29 9.66 12.94 9.02
CA ARG A 29 9.49 11.66 8.32
C ARG A 29 8.75 11.82 7.00
N TYR A 30 7.70 12.63 6.99
CA TYR A 30 6.93 12.88 5.77
C TYR A 30 7.84 13.46 4.69
N VAL A 31 8.52 14.57 4.99
CA VAL A 31 9.41 15.26 4.05
C VAL A 31 10.57 14.36 3.60
N ASP A 32 11.22 13.66 4.54
CA ASP A 32 12.29 12.70 4.23
C ASP A 32 11.81 11.65 3.23
N SER A 33 10.61 11.12 3.43
CA SER A 33 10.02 10.10 2.56
C SER A 33 9.76 10.62 1.14
N LEU A 34 9.39 11.90 0.98
CA LEU A 34 9.18 12.50 -0.35
C LEU A 34 10.48 12.68 -1.15
N SER A 35 11.63 12.60 -0.48
CA SER A 35 12.97 12.67 -1.09
C SER A 35 13.57 11.29 -1.42
N GLU A 36 12.83 10.21 -1.18
CA GLU A 36 13.37 8.87 -1.38
C GLU A 36 13.71 8.64 -2.86
N GLY A 37 14.98 8.29 -3.12
CA GLY A 37 15.49 8.05 -4.47
C GLY A 37 15.88 9.30 -5.27
N THR A 38 15.92 10.48 -4.64
CA THR A 38 16.29 11.74 -5.30
C THR A 38 17.67 12.20 -4.85
N THR A 39 18.44 12.82 -5.76
CA THR A 39 19.82 13.25 -5.45
C THR A 39 19.86 14.73 -5.11
N HIS A 40 19.19 15.57 -5.91
CA HIS A 40 19.22 17.02 -5.70
C HIS A 40 18.27 17.44 -4.58
N VAL A 41 17.03 16.95 -4.60
CA VAL A 41 16.04 17.23 -3.56
C VAL A 41 16.52 16.79 -2.18
N ARG A 42 17.16 15.61 -2.07
CA ARG A 42 17.71 15.12 -0.80
C ARG A 42 18.74 16.05 -0.15
N ARG A 43 19.49 16.84 -0.93
CA ARG A 43 20.44 17.83 -0.38
C ARG A 43 19.70 18.99 0.28
N GLU A 44 18.60 19.42 -0.32
CA GLU A 44 17.76 20.52 0.18
C GLU A 44 16.90 20.13 1.39
N ILE A 45 16.64 18.83 1.61
CA ILE A 45 15.82 18.37 2.75
C ILE A 45 16.43 18.80 4.09
N SER A 46 17.75 18.73 4.26
CA SER A 46 18.40 19.15 5.51
C SER A 46 18.08 20.62 5.85
N THR A 47 18.29 21.52 4.89
CA THR A 47 17.93 22.94 4.98
C THR A 47 16.44 23.14 5.28
N LEU A 48 15.55 22.40 4.62
CA LEU A 48 14.12 22.48 4.88
C LEU A 48 13.79 22.09 6.33
N LEU A 49 14.37 21.00 6.84
CA LEU A 49 14.13 20.55 8.20
C LEU A 49 14.69 21.52 9.25
N ASP A 50 15.86 22.10 8.98
CA ASP A 50 16.47 23.10 9.86
C ASP A 50 15.54 24.31 9.99
N VAL A 51 15.09 24.86 8.86
CA VAL A 51 14.22 26.03 8.88
C VAL A 51 12.84 25.72 9.48
N LEU A 52 12.26 24.53 9.24
CA LEU A 52 11.02 24.11 9.90
C LEU A 52 11.16 24.01 11.44
N SER A 53 12.39 23.81 11.94
CA SER A 53 12.68 23.73 13.37
C SER A 53 13.01 25.09 14.01
N GLU A 54 13.30 26.11 13.20
CA GLU A 54 13.65 27.45 13.66
C GLU A 54 12.41 28.32 13.91
N LEU A 55 12.33 28.90 15.10
CA LEU A 55 11.23 29.78 15.51
C LEU A 55 11.30 31.19 14.90
N ASN A 56 12.41 31.58 14.28
CA ASN A 56 12.63 32.94 13.79
C ASN A 56 13.03 33.00 12.30
N CYS A 57 12.61 32.02 11.50
CA CYS A 57 12.87 32.03 10.06
C CYS A 57 12.31 33.32 9.42
N THR A 58 13.14 33.97 8.62
CA THR A 58 12.75 35.15 7.84
C THR A 58 12.09 34.77 6.52
N GLU A 59 11.26 35.66 5.98
CA GLU A 59 10.66 35.49 4.66
C GLU A 59 11.72 35.29 3.55
N LYS A 60 12.89 35.90 3.70
CA LYS A 60 14.01 35.78 2.76
C LYS A 60 14.61 34.36 2.76
N GLU A 61 14.78 33.76 3.94
CA GLU A 61 15.26 32.38 4.07
C GLU A 61 14.26 31.40 3.45
N TRP A 62 12.96 31.63 3.65
CA TRP A 62 11.90 30.87 3.00
C TRP A 62 11.86 31.01 1.48
N ASN A 63 11.97 32.23 0.96
CA ASN A 63 12.06 32.44 -0.48
C ASN A 63 13.30 31.76 -1.08
N GLY A 64 14.44 31.78 -0.35
CA GLY A 64 15.65 31.06 -0.74
C GLY A 64 15.44 29.55 -0.80
N LEU A 65 14.81 28.96 0.22
CA LEU A 65 14.50 27.53 0.24
C LEU A 65 13.53 27.16 -0.90
N VAL A 66 12.44 27.91 -1.09
CA VAL A 66 11.46 27.63 -2.15
C VAL A 66 12.15 27.61 -3.52
N GLN A 67 13.01 28.59 -3.78
CA GLN A 67 13.80 28.64 -5.02
C GLN A 67 14.79 27.47 -5.14
N GLY A 68 15.50 27.14 -4.06
CA GLY A 68 16.43 26.00 -4.02
C GLY A 68 15.72 24.68 -4.29
N MET A 69 14.58 24.46 -3.64
CA MET A 69 13.74 23.27 -3.82
C MET A 69 13.17 23.19 -5.24
N ASP A 70 12.68 24.30 -5.80
CA ASP A 70 12.21 24.32 -7.19
C ASP A 70 13.31 24.01 -8.20
N SER A 71 14.52 24.52 -7.97
CA SER A 71 15.69 24.19 -8.77
C SER A 71 16.08 22.71 -8.62
N ALA A 72 16.07 22.18 -7.39
CA ALA A 72 16.38 20.78 -7.11
C ALA A 72 15.37 19.84 -7.77
N VAL A 73 14.07 20.13 -7.64
CA VAL A 73 12.99 19.38 -8.31
C VAL A 73 13.12 19.47 -9.82
N LYS A 74 13.43 20.64 -10.41
CA LYS A 74 13.68 20.77 -11.86
C LYS A 74 14.87 19.91 -12.30
N ASN A 75 15.96 19.90 -11.55
CA ASN A 75 17.12 19.07 -11.86
C ASN A 75 16.79 17.58 -11.78
N ASP A 76 16.12 17.13 -10.72
CA ASP A 76 15.66 15.74 -10.59
C ASP A 76 14.52 15.41 -11.60
N SER A 77 13.77 16.40 -12.09
CA SER A 77 12.68 16.20 -13.07
C SER A 77 13.15 15.69 -14.42
N THR A 78 14.41 15.95 -14.78
CA THR A 78 15.02 15.34 -15.96
C THR A 78 15.02 13.80 -15.86
N VAL A 79 15.09 13.25 -14.65
CA VAL A 79 14.96 11.81 -14.35
C VAL A 79 13.50 11.35 -14.33
N LEU A 80 12.54 12.25 -14.03
CA LEU A 80 11.09 11.98 -13.98
C LEU A 80 10.39 11.81 -15.33
N HIS A 81 10.93 12.41 -16.40
CA HIS A 81 10.33 12.31 -17.75
C HIS A 81 10.58 10.94 -18.41
N PHE A 82 11.33 10.05 -17.75
CA PHE A 82 11.46 8.66 -18.16
C PHE A 82 10.29 7.84 -17.61
N PRO A 83 9.76 6.86 -18.37
CA PRO A 83 8.69 6.02 -17.86
C PRO A 83 9.17 5.30 -16.60
N SER A 84 8.54 5.67 -15.49
CA SER A 84 8.75 5.07 -14.19
C SER A 84 8.21 3.64 -14.22
N THR A 85 8.83 2.77 -13.43
CA THR A 85 8.39 1.38 -13.23
C THR A 85 7.06 1.29 -12.46
N GLY A 86 6.44 2.43 -12.12
CA GLY A 86 5.26 2.52 -11.25
C GLY A 86 5.52 2.12 -9.80
N LEU A 87 6.75 1.71 -9.45
CA LEU A 87 7.07 1.16 -8.14
C LEU A 87 7.43 2.24 -7.11
N TYR A 88 8.03 3.35 -7.55
CA TYR A 88 8.38 4.51 -6.72
C TYR A 88 8.42 5.75 -7.62
N TYR A 89 7.41 6.62 -7.53
CA TYR A 89 7.47 7.95 -8.15
C TYR A 89 8.02 8.92 -7.11
N PRO A 90 9.07 9.70 -7.40
CA PRO A 90 9.50 10.77 -6.50
C PRO A 90 8.34 11.74 -6.30
N HIS A 91 7.91 11.94 -5.06
CA HIS A 91 6.72 12.71 -4.72
C HIS A 91 6.94 14.22 -4.79
N HIS A 92 7.70 14.70 -5.79
CA HIS A 92 8.08 16.10 -5.93
C HIS A 92 6.87 17.05 -5.95
N TYR A 93 5.75 16.64 -6.54
CA TYR A 93 4.52 17.44 -6.50
C TYR A 93 3.99 17.63 -5.07
N LEU A 94 3.99 16.57 -4.26
CA LEU A 94 3.58 16.66 -2.85
C LEU A 94 4.59 17.49 -2.03
N LEU A 95 5.88 17.37 -2.34
CA LEU A 95 6.93 18.14 -1.67
C LEU A 95 6.85 19.62 -2.00
N GLN A 96 6.65 19.97 -3.29
CA GLN A 96 6.46 21.36 -3.72
C GLN A 96 5.17 21.95 -3.16
N ASP A 97 4.05 21.21 -3.18
CA ASP A 97 2.80 21.66 -2.56
C ASP A 97 3.00 21.90 -1.05
N PHE A 98 3.69 21.00 -0.34
CA PHE A 98 4.04 21.18 1.06
C PHE A 98 4.87 22.45 1.29
N VAL A 99 5.97 22.64 0.55
CA VAL A 99 6.88 23.78 0.71
C VAL A 99 6.19 25.11 0.39
N ASN A 100 5.41 25.16 -0.69
CA ASN A 100 4.67 26.37 -1.10
C ASN A 100 3.57 26.76 -0.11
N ARG A 101 2.92 25.80 0.54
CA ARG A 101 1.93 26.09 1.60
C ARG A 101 2.60 26.41 2.93
N ALA A 102 3.71 25.75 3.25
CA ALA A 102 4.48 26.04 4.45
C ALA A 102 5.05 27.47 4.40
N SER A 103 5.38 27.97 3.20
CA SER A 103 5.94 29.31 3.03
C SER A 103 4.99 30.44 3.38
N THR A 104 3.68 30.23 3.26
CA THR A 104 2.67 31.23 3.63
C THR A 104 2.30 31.20 5.11
N ILE A 105 2.50 30.06 5.79
CA ILE A 105 2.04 29.83 7.16
C ILE A 105 3.14 30.10 8.19
N PHE A 106 4.33 29.52 7.99
CA PHE A 106 5.41 29.56 8.99
C PHE A 106 5.94 30.96 9.33
N PRO A 107 6.07 31.91 8.38
CA PRO A 107 6.51 33.27 8.72
C PRO A 107 5.53 34.04 9.61
N GLN A 108 4.29 33.57 9.75
CA GLN A 108 3.20 34.27 10.44
C GLN A 108 2.75 33.55 11.73
N HIS A 109 2.80 32.20 11.74
CA HIS A 109 2.27 31.37 12.81
C HIS A 109 3.10 30.09 13.05
N HIS A 110 3.31 29.74 14.33
CA HIS A 110 4.04 28.54 14.76
C HIS A 110 3.13 27.43 15.33
N ASP A 111 1.83 27.43 15.03
CA ASP A 111 0.96 26.30 15.41
C ASP A 111 1.23 25.12 14.46
N SER A 112 2.04 24.16 14.93
CA SER A 112 2.38 22.95 14.17
C SER A 112 1.14 22.12 13.78
N ALA A 113 0.04 22.21 14.54
CA ALA A 113 -1.22 21.54 14.16
C ALA A 113 -1.90 22.26 13.00
N GLN A 114 -1.82 23.59 12.93
CA GLN A 114 -2.31 24.37 11.80
C GLN A 114 -1.49 24.08 10.54
N VAL A 115 -0.16 24.07 10.66
CA VAL A 115 0.76 23.71 9.59
C VAL A 115 0.36 22.37 8.99
N ILE A 116 0.25 21.31 9.79
CA ILE A 116 -0.11 19.98 9.26
C ILE A 116 -1.48 19.97 8.57
N ARG A 117 -2.48 20.66 9.15
CA ARG A 117 -3.83 20.72 8.57
C ARG A 117 -3.87 21.40 7.20
N GLU A 118 -2.98 22.35 6.97
CA GLU A 118 -2.99 23.19 5.77
C GLU A 118 -1.97 22.74 4.72
N THR A 119 -0.82 22.20 5.13
CA THR A 119 0.27 21.79 4.23
C THR A 119 0.23 20.33 3.81
N ILE A 120 -0.38 19.44 4.62
CA ILE A 120 -0.48 18.01 4.28
C ILE A 120 -1.94 17.69 3.93
N SER A 121 -2.15 17.13 2.74
CA SER A 121 -3.48 16.71 2.30
C SER A 121 -4.12 15.72 3.29
N ARG A 122 -5.41 15.91 3.57
CA ARG A 122 -6.19 14.99 4.41
C ARG A 122 -6.16 13.55 3.90
N ASN A 123 -6.06 13.36 2.59
CA ASN A 123 -5.95 12.03 2.00
C ASN A 123 -4.64 11.35 2.39
N VAL A 124 -3.52 12.09 2.37
CA VAL A 124 -2.22 11.59 2.81
C VAL A 124 -2.24 11.25 4.30
N LEU A 125 -2.86 12.10 5.13
CA LEU A 125 -3.01 11.83 6.57
C LEU A 125 -3.90 10.62 6.83
N GLY A 126 -5.00 10.48 6.08
CA GLY A 126 -5.87 9.30 6.13
C GLY A 126 -5.10 8.03 5.80
N GLU A 127 -4.33 8.03 4.71
CA GLU A 127 -3.52 6.90 4.29
C GLU A 127 -2.43 6.52 5.29
N LYS A 128 -1.80 7.50 5.96
CA LYS A 128 -0.92 7.20 7.10
C LYS A 128 -1.70 6.49 8.20
N MET A 129 -2.83 7.05 8.65
CA MET A 129 -3.65 6.45 9.72
C MET A 129 -4.15 5.04 9.37
N ARG A 130 -4.39 4.77 8.10
CA ARG A 130 -4.77 3.45 7.59
C ARG A 130 -3.77 2.35 7.91
N SER A 131 -2.48 2.69 7.93
CA SER A 131 -1.43 1.73 8.25
C SER A 131 -1.60 1.12 9.65
N ILE A 132 -2.18 1.87 10.61
CA ILE A 132 -2.51 1.34 11.95
C ILE A 132 -3.61 0.28 11.83
N THR A 133 -4.66 0.56 11.07
CA THR A 133 -5.74 -0.40 10.79
C THR A 133 -5.19 -1.67 10.16
N ASP A 134 -4.28 -1.56 9.18
CA ASP A 134 -3.65 -2.71 8.54
C ASP A 134 -2.76 -3.52 9.50
N VAL A 135 -1.91 -2.86 10.31
CA VAL A 135 -1.05 -3.56 11.30
C VAL A 135 -1.92 -4.30 12.31
N HIS A 136 -2.94 -3.63 12.85
CA HIS A 136 -3.86 -4.21 13.81
C HIS A 136 -4.59 -5.42 13.22
N PHE A 137 -5.15 -5.28 12.01
CA PHE A 137 -5.84 -6.38 11.34
C PHE A 137 -4.92 -7.57 11.05
N ASN A 138 -3.70 -7.32 10.56
CA ASN A 138 -2.75 -8.40 10.27
C ASN A 138 -2.36 -9.17 11.54
N ALA A 139 -2.16 -8.48 12.66
CA ALA A 139 -1.91 -9.11 13.94
C ALA A 139 -3.14 -9.89 14.45
N MET A 140 -4.35 -9.33 14.33
CA MET A 140 -5.59 -10.06 14.63
C MET A 140 -5.77 -11.33 13.78
N ALA A 141 -5.52 -11.22 12.48
CA ALA A 141 -5.59 -12.34 11.55
C ALA A 141 -4.58 -13.42 11.90
N SER A 142 -3.34 -13.03 12.26
CA SER A 142 -2.29 -13.96 12.69
C SER A 142 -2.67 -14.68 13.99
N LEU A 143 -3.14 -13.94 15.01
CA LEU A 143 -3.60 -14.53 16.26
C LEU A 143 -4.78 -15.49 16.05
N ARG A 144 -5.74 -15.12 15.19
CA ARG A 144 -6.86 -16.00 14.86
C ARG A 144 -6.39 -17.26 14.12
N TRP A 145 -5.44 -17.12 13.20
CA TRP A 145 -4.89 -18.24 12.43
C TRP A 145 -4.08 -19.19 13.31
N GLU A 146 -3.22 -18.68 14.20
CA GLU A 146 -2.48 -19.49 15.17
C GLU A 146 -3.41 -20.22 16.14
N GLY A 147 -4.44 -19.52 16.62
CA GLY A 147 -5.40 -20.09 17.54
C GLY A 147 -6.20 -21.22 16.91
N GLY A 148 -6.62 -21.10 15.64
CA GLY A 148 -7.59 -22.02 15.06
C GLY A 148 -7.53 -22.42 13.60
N GLY A 149 -6.47 -22.04 12.91
CA GLY A 149 -6.17 -22.47 11.55
C GLY A 149 -7.35 -22.30 10.60
N ASP A 150 -7.58 -23.34 9.80
CA ASP A 150 -8.55 -23.44 8.73
C ASP A 150 -9.98 -23.80 9.18
N LYS A 151 -10.23 -23.91 10.50
CA LYS A 151 -11.55 -24.29 11.03
C LYS A 151 -12.29 -23.07 11.57
N VAL A 152 -13.59 -23.00 11.27
CA VAL A 152 -14.52 -22.06 11.91
C VAL A 152 -14.79 -22.50 13.35
N ARG A 153 -14.97 -21.53 14.27
CA ARG A 153 -15.12 -21.75 15.70
C ARG A 153 -16.25 -20.90 16.29
N VAL A 154 -16.71 -21.31 17.47
CA VAL A 154 -17.61 -20.50 18.30
C VAL A 154 -16.94 -19.15 18.60
N GLY A 155 -17.68 -18.06 18.39
CA GLY A 155 -17.19 -16.69 18.49
C GLY A 155 -16.61 -16.11 17.20
N ASP A 156 -16.47 -16.89 16.12
CA ASP A 156 -16.12 -16.33 14.82
C ASP A 156 -17.28 -15.51 14.26
N LEU A 157 -16.93 -14.42 13.60
CA LEU A 157 -17.87 -13.68 12.77
C LEU A 157 -17.87 -14.24 11.36
N VAL A 158 -19.05 -14.48 10.80
CA VAL A 158 -19.21 -15.07 9.47
C VAL A 158 -20.17 -14.28 8.59
N VAL A 159 -19.90 -14.29 7.29
CA VAL A 159 -20.78 -13.79 6.23
C VAL A 159 -20.82 -14.80 5.09
N LYS A 160 -22.00 -15.37 4.81
CA LYS A 160 -22.21 -16.32 3.71
C LYS A 160 -22.56 -15.65 2.38
N ASP A 161 -23.23 -14.50 2.43
CA ASP A 161 -23.67 -13.82 1.23
C ASP A 161 -22.49 -13.15 0.48
N LYS A 162 -22.39 -13.45 -0.82
CA LYS A 162 -21.33 -12.89 -1.68
C LYS A 162 -21.49 -11.39 -1.85
N ALA A 163 -22.70 -10.86 -1.96
CA ALA A 163 -22.91 -9.42 -2.15
C ALA A 163 -22.43 -8.63 -0.93
N THR A 164 -22.80 -9.06 0.27
CA THR A 164 -22.35 -8.52 1.55
C THR A 164 -20.83 -8.67 1.71
N ARG A 165 -20.26 -9.83 1.34
CA ARG A 165 -18.79 -10.02 1.37
C ARG A 165 -18.06 -9.03 0.46
N CYS A 166 -18.56 -8.80 -0.75
CA CYS A 166 -17.99 -7.80 -1.65
C CYS A 166 -18.10 -6.38 -1.11
N LEU A 167 -19.15 -6.06 -0.33
CA LEU A 167 -19.29 -4.77 0.33
C LEU A 167 -18.35 -4.60 1.54
N LEU A 168 -18.02 -5.69 2.23
CA LEU A 168 -17.03 -5.69 3.31
C LEU A 168 -15.59 -5.63 2.79
N ASP A 169 -15.37 -6.12 1.57
CA ASP A 169 -14.08 -6.09 0.87
C ASP A 169 -13.87 -4.80 0.04
N ASN A 170 -14.45 -3.70 0.49
CA ASN A 170 -14.28 -2.38 -0.13
C ASN A 170 -12.94 -1.70 0.23
N TYR A 171 -11.95 -2.49 0.65
CA TYR A 171 -10.66 -1.98 1.09
C TYR A 171 -9.79 -1.56 -0.10
N GLU A 172 -10.07 -0.41 -0.73
CA GLU A 172 -9.29 0.04 -1.89
C GLU A 172 -7.77 -0.03 -1.67
N ALA A 173 -7.04 -0.63 -2.61
CA ALA A 173 -5.59 -0.61 -2.60
C ALA A 173 -5.09 0.81 -2.92
N SER A 174 -4.82 1.62 -1.90
CA SER A 174 -4.41 3.02 -2.01
C SER A 174 -2.97 3.25 -2.45
N ALA A 175 -2.31 2.25 -3.03
CA ALA A 175 -0.99 2.46 -3.63
C ALA A 175 -1.03 3.62 -4.64
N ASP A 176 -2.17 3.85 -5.29
CA ASP A 176 -2.33 4.91 -6.29
C ASP A 176 -2.25 6.34 -5.71
N VAL A 177 -2.62 6.55 -4.43
CA VAL A 177 -2.63 7.88 -3.80
C VAL A 177 -1.26 8.25 -3.25
N ILE A 178 -0.56 7.28 -2.64
CA ILE A 178 0.82 7.49 -2.19
C ILE A 178 1.70 7.72 -3.43
N HIS A 179 1.51 6.99 -4.53
CA HIS A 179 2.32 7.10 -5.75
C HIS A 179 2.00 8.28 -6.69
N GLY A 180 1.24 9.28 -6.23
CA GLY A 180 1.09 10.55 -6.94
C GLY A 180 0.09 10.57 -8.10
N SER A 181 -0.75 9.54 -8.25
CA SER A 181 -1.91 9.61 -9.13
C SER A 181 -3.07 10.32 -8.42
N LEU A 182 -2.89 11.61 -8.11
CA LEU A 182 -3.97 12.50 -7.65
C LEU A 182 -4.85 12.94 -8.85
N THR A 183 -5.11 12.04 -9.80
CA THR A 183 -5.73 12.43 -11.08
C THR A 183 -7.24 12.55 -11.04
N ASP A 184 -7.92 12.27 -9.92
CA ASP A 184 -9.34 12.60 -9.81
C ASP A 184 -9.72 13.06 -8.40
N ASN A 185 -10.40 14.21 -8.34
CA ASN A 185 -11.12 14.75 -7.18
C ASN A 185 -12.28 13.84 -6.71
N LEU A 186 -12.37 12.62 -7.23
CA LEU A 186 -13.38 11.63 -6.92
C LEU A 186 -12.71 10.48 -6.21
N HIS A 187 -12.23 10.73 -5.00
CA HIS A 187 -12.22 9.66 -4.02
C HIS A 187 -13.70 9.41 -3.70
N PRO A 188 -14.28 8.23 -3.97
CA PRO A 188 -15.61 7.93 -3.48
C PRO A 188 -15.64 8.22 -1.98
N LEU A 189 -16.73 8.79 -1.50
CA LEU A 189 -16.98 8.98 -0.09
C LEU A 189 -17.12 7.60 0.59
N TRP A 190 -16.00 6.88 0.82
CA TRP A 190 -15.97 5.61 1.55
C TRP A 190 -16.43 5.75 3.00
N CYS A 191 -16.62 7.00 3.45
CA CYS A 191 -17.26 7.38 4.69
C CYS A 191 -18.68 6.80 4.86
N GLU A 192 -19.33 6.33 3.80
CA GLU A 192 -20.74 5.92 3.85
C GLU A 192 -21.00 4.45 4.24
N LEU A 193 -19.98 3.58 4.23
CA LEU A 193 -20.15 2.17 4.64
C LEU A 193 -19.71 1.86 6.07
N ALA A 194 -19.14 2.85 6.75
CA ALA A 194 -19.01 2.80 8.19
C ALA A 194 -20.36 3.10 8.79
N SER A 195 -21.08 2.05 9.20
CA SER A 195 -22.39 2.10 9.83
C SER A 195 -22.52 3.35 10.69
N SER A 196 -23.22 4.35 10.16
CA SER A 196 -23.47 5.61 10.85
C SER A 196 -24.35 5.41 12.09
N GLU A 197 -24.89 4.22 12.30
CA GLU A 197 -25.65 3.83 13.48
C GLU A 197 -25.38 2.34 13.75
N GLY A 198 -25.21 1.94 15.01
CA GLY A 198 -24.74 0.62 15.48
C GLY A 198 -25.60 -0.61 15.13
N ARG A 199 -25.96 -0.78 13.85
CA ARG A 199 -26.59 -1.99 13.31
C ARG A 199 -25.53 -2.84 12.62
N LEU A 200 -25.57 -4.14 12.90
CA LEU A 200 -24.80 -5.13 12.16
C LEU A 200 -25.12 -5.00 10.66
N PRO A 201 -24.12 -5.02 9.77
CA PRO A 201 -24.38 -5.23 8.35
C PRO A 201 -25.27 -6.47 8.17
N GLU A 202 -26.32 -6.35 7.37
CA GLU A 202 -27.21 -7.49 7.09
C GLU A 202 -26.38 -8.70 6.63
N GLY A 203 -26.60 -9.86 7.26
CA GLY A 203 -25.86 -11.08 6.94
C GLY A 203 -24.57 -11.33 7.74
N LEU A 204 -24.10 -10.39 8.57
CA LEU A 204 -23.03 -10.64 9.54
C LEU A 204 -23.56 -11.30 10.81
N ARG A 205 -22.99 -12.44 11.20
CA ARG A 205 -23.41 -13.20 12.37
C ARG A 205 -22.22 -13.74 13.16
N GLU A 206 -22.33 -13.76 14.48
CA GLU A 206 -21.41 -14.48 15.37
C GLU A 206 -21.85 -15.94 15.54
N ILE A 207 -20.93 -16.88 15.35
CA ILE A 207 -21.14 -18.31 15.54
C ILE A 207 -21.33 -18.61 17.03
N GLN A 208 -22.46 -19.21 17.39
CA GLN A 208 -22.81 -19.48 18.80
C GLN A 208 -22.54 -20.91 19.23
N THR A 209 -22.50 -21.87 18.29
CA THR A 209 -22.38 -23.30 18.60
C THR A 209 -21.39 -24.03 17.70
N VAL A 210 -20.84 -25.15 18.18
CA VAL A 210 -19.96 -26.02 17.39
C VAL A 210 -20.68 -26.62 16.20
N HIS A 211 -21.98 -26.93 16.34
CA HIS A 211 -22.79 -27.44 15.23
C HIS A 211 -22.96 -26.39 14.12
N GLU A 212 -23.19 -25.13 14.49
CA GLU A 212 -23.23 -24.02 13.55
C GLU A 212 -21.87 -23.82 12.86
N ALA A 213 -20.77 -23.85 13.62
CA ALA A 213 -19.41 -23.73 13.07
C ALA A 213 -19.13 -24.75 11.96
N ALA A 214 -19.62 -25.99 12.10
CA ALA A 214 -19.45 -27.05 11.10
C ALA A 214 -20.18 -26.78 9.76
N GLN A 215 -21.13 -25.84 9.73
CA GLN A 215 -21.87 -25.44 8.52
C GLN A 215 -21.19 -24.29 7.76
N HIS A 216 -20.02 -23.84 8.21
CA HIS A 216 -19.28 -22.71 7.65
C HIS A 216 -17.84 -23.12 7.30
N THR A 217 -17.25 -22.38 6.39
CA THR A 217 -15.84 -22.54 6.00
C THR A 217 -15.03 -21.34 6.46
N ILE A 218 -13.70 -21.49 6.55
CA ILE A 218 -12.81 -20.38 6.91
C ILE A 218 -12.91 -19.19 5.95
N HIS A 219 -13.39 -19.40 4.72
CA HIS A 219 -13.67 -18.33 3.75
C HIS A 219 -14.89 -17.47 4.10
N ASP A 220 -15.75 -17.97 4.99
CA ASP A 220 -16.89 -17.21 5.49
C ASP A 220 -16.50 -16.31 6.66
N VAL A 221 -15.33 -16.55 7.28
CA VAL A 221 -14.87 -15.81 8.47
C VAL A 221 -14.44 -14.40 8.10
N VAL A 222 -14.96 -13.44 8.86
CA VAL A 222 -14.57 -12.04 8.81
C VAL A 222 -14.00 -11.62 10.16
N LEU A 223 -13.11 -10.64 10.15
CA LEU A 223 -12.53 -10.06 11.36
C LEU A 223 -12.83 -8.57 11.44
N PRO A 224 -12.97 -8.02 12.66
CA PRO A 224 -13.13 -6.59 12.84
C PRO A 224 -11.85 -5.83 12.43
N LEU A 225 -12.04 -4.65 11.83
CA LEU A 225 -11.00 -3.69 11.48
C LEU A 225 -10.97 -2.58 12.53
N TYR A 226 -9.80 -2.30 13.10
CA TYR A 226 -9.64 -1.21 14.06
C TYR A 226 -9.59 0.15 13.37
N GLY A 227 -10.28 1.14 13.93
CA GLY A 227 -10.43 2.44 13.30
C GLY A 227 -11.28 3.39 14.13
N ARG A 228 -11.70 4.51 13.53
CA ARG A 228 -12.60 5.48 14.15
C ARG A 228 -13.90 4.77 14.57
N ASN A 229 -14.37 5.06 15.78
CA ASN A 229 -15.58 4.47 16.37
C ASN A 229 -15.49 2.93 16.58
N ALA A 230 -14.29 2.35 16.72
CA ALA A 230 -14.12 0.91 16.96
C ALA A 230 -14.89 0.40 18.18
N ALA A 231 -15.03 1.20 19.24
CA ALA A 231 -15.83 0.88 20.42
C ALA A 231 -17.33 0.69 20.14
N HIS A 232 -17.83 1.22 19.02
CA HIS A 232 -19.23 1.12 18.61
C HIS A 232 -19.50 -0.02 17.61
N LEU A 233 -18.49 -0.86 17.32
CA LEU A 233 -18.72 -2.03 16.48
C LEU A 233 -19.75 -2.94 17.16
N PRO A 234 -20.85 -3.27 16.46
CA PRO A 234 -22.01 -3.92 17.10
C PRO A 234 -21.73 -5.35 17.56
N VAL A 235 -20.66 -5.99 17.07
CA VAL A 235 -20.15 -7.23 17.63
C VAL A 235 -18.64 -7.12 17.85
N LEU A 236 -18.28 -6.96 19.11
CA LEU A 236 -16.94 -7.24 19.61
C LEU A 236 -17.05 -8.53 20.42
N PRO A 237 -16.26 -9.58 20.12
CA PRO A 237 -16.26 -10.79 20.93
C PRO A 237 -16.07 -10.42 22.41
N ALA A 238 -16.89 -10.95 23.33
CA ALA A 238 -16.91 -10.53 24.74
C ALA A 238 -15.58 -10.77 25.51
N ARG A 239 -14.56 -11.34 24.84
CA ARG A 239 -13.18 -11.56 25.30
C ARG A 239 -12.15 -11.15 24.24
N SER A 240 -12.46 -10.13 23.44
CA SER A 240 -11.79 -9.92 22.16
C SER A 240 -10.32 -9.51 22.31
N PRO A 241 -9.37 -10.26 21.71
CA PRO A 241 -8.00 -9.80 21.48
C PRO A 241 -7.91 -8.46 20.74
N PHE A 242 -9.01 -7.99 20.12
CA PHE A 242 -9.08 -6.76 19.36
C PHE A 242 -8.71 -5.50 20.15
N LEU A 243 -9.34 -5.24 21.30
CA LEU A 243 -9.04 -4.06 22.10
C LEU A 243 -7.70 -4.19 22.81
N LYS A 244 -7.41 -5.36 23.35
CA LYS A 244 -6.12 -5.67 23.99
C LYS A 244 -4.96 -5.46 23.02
N LEU A 245 -5.10 -5.88 21.77
CA LEU A 245 -4.09 -5.66 20.74
C LEU A 245 -3.92 -4.17 20.42
N ALA A 246 -4.98 -3.37 20.45
CA ALA A 246 -4.86 -1.93 20.27
C ALA A 246 -4.11 -1.27 21.44
N GLU A 247 -4.28 -1.76 22.66
CA GLU A 247 -3.49 -1.36 23.84
C GLU A 247 -2.02 -1.78 23.69
N GLU A 248 -1.74 -3.04 23.34
CA GLU A 248 -0.38 -3.57 23.17
C GLU A 248 0.38 -2.86 22.04
N LEU A 249 -0.32 -2.49 20.96
CA LEU A 249 0.26 -1.69 19.87
C LEU A 249 0.40 -0.21 20.21
N ASN A 250 -0.12 0.25 21.36
CA ASN A 250 -0.24 1.65 21.77
C ASN A 250 -0.97 2.50 20.72
N VAL A 251 -2.14 2.06 20.26
CA VAL A 251 -2.93 2.76 19.21
C VAL A 251 -4.39 3.05 19.62
N THR A 252 -4.70 2.99 20.91
CA THR A 252 -6.08 3.18 21.41
C THR A 252 -6.70 4.51 20.98
N GLY A 253 -5.89 5.58 20.85
CA GLY A 253 -6.34 6.91 20.44
C GLY A 253 -6.97 7.01 19.05
N VAL A 254 -6.72 6.05 18.15
CA VAL A 254 -7.23 6.06 16.76
C VAL A 254 -8.76 6.10 16.71
N GLU A 255 -9.45 5.52 17.69
CA GLU A 255 -10.91 5.46 17.72
C GLU A 255 -11.57 6.86 17.72
N LYS A 256 -10.86 7.88 18.22
CA LYS A 256 -11.34 9.27 18.34
C LYS A 256 -10.82 10.19 17.23
N MET A 257 -9.95 9.70 16.36
CA MET A 257 -9.31 10.53 15.33
C MET A 257 -10.21 10.69 14.11
N LYS A 258 -10.47 11.94 13.70
CA LYS A 258 -11.27 12.23 12.50
C LYS A 258 -10.61 11.77 11.20
N THR A 259 -9.27 11.79 11.16
CA THR A 259 -8.44 11.34 10.04
C THR A 259 -8.33 9.82 9.95
N ALA A 260 -8.72 9.07 10.99
CA ALA A 260 -8.68 7.63 10.95
C ALA A 260 -9.80 7.07 10.07
N PHE A 261 -9.47 5.99 9.37
CA PHE A 261 -10.47 5.18 8.68
C PHE A 261 -11.47 4.64 9.70
N PRO A 262 -12.76 4.61 9.37
CA PRO A 262 -13.74 4.04 10.26
C PRO A 262 -13.51 2.54 10.48
N ALA A 263 -13.84 2.10 11.69
CA ALA A 263 -13.85 0.69 12.02
C ALA A 263 -14.90 -0.05 11.17
N GLY A 264 -14.68 -1.34 10.92
CA GLY A 264 -15.55 -2.15 10.06
C GLY A 264 -15.23 -3.63 10.18
N TYR A 265 -15.53 -4.40 9.13
CA TYR A 265 -15.21 -5.82 9.05
C TYR A 265 -14.55 -6.13 7.72
N ARG A 266 -13.64 -7.12 7.73
CA ARG A 266 -12.92 -7.56 6.54
C ARG A 266 -12.80 -9.09 6.53
N PRO A 267 -12.95 -9.76 5.37
CA PRO A 267 -12.71 -11.19 5.26
C PRO A 267 -11.31 -11.59 5.73
N LEU A 268 -11.20 -12.70 6.45
CA LEU A 268 -9.92 -13.25 6.89
C LEU A 268 -9.10 -13.74 5.68
N LEU A 269 -9.75 -14.42 4.74
CA LEU A 269 -9.13 -14.94 3.52
C LEU A 269 -9.77 -14.30 2.28
N ALA A 270 -8.92 -13.87 1.35
CA ALA A 270 -9.33 -13.50 0.01
C ALA A 270 -9.13 -14.70 -0.94
N ARG A 271 -10.16 -15.02 -1.73
CA ARG A 271 -10.07 -16.06 -2.76
C ARG A 271 -10.05 -15.38 -4.14
N PRO A 272 -9.16 -15.79 -5.05
CA PRO A 272 -9.27 -15.40 -6.45
C PRO A 272 -10.64 -15.77 -7.00
N GLU A 273 -11.20 -14.91 -7.86
CA GLU A 273 -12.43 -15.22 -8.57
C GLU A 273 -12.20 -16.40 -9.54
N GLU A 274 -13.28 -16.94 -10.10
CA GLU A 274 -13.26 -18.11 -11.00
C GLU A 274 -12.38 -17.91 -12.25
N SER A 275 -12.00 -16.66 -12.57
CA SER A 275 -11.10 -16.32 -13.66
C SER A 275 -9.62 -16.33 -13.21
N TYR A 276 -9.04 -17.52 -13.12
CA TYR A 276 -7.61 -17.71 -12.87
C TYR A 276 -6.94 -18.63 -13.90
N GLY A 277 -5.62 -18.53 -14.01
CA GLY A 277 -4.79 -19.41 -14.81
C GLY A 277 -3.33 -19.33 -14.41
N PHE A 278 -2.67 -20.47 -14.44
CA PHE A 278 -1.25 -20.62 -14.23
C PHE A 278 -0.67 -21.38 -15.41
N TYR A 279 0.45 -20.90 -15.92
CA TYR A 279 1.22 -21.56 -16.94
C TYR A 279 2.68 -21.56 -16.55
N LEU A 280 3.27 -22.74 -16.42
CA LEU A 280 4.68 -22.92 -16.10
C LEU A 280 5.33 -23.68 -17.25
N VAL A 281 6.46 -23.18 -17.75
CA VAL A 281 7.27 -23.87 -18.76
C VAL A 281 8.70 -23.97 -18.28
N ASP A 282 9.30 -25.15 -18.41
CA ASP A 282 10.72 -25.42 -18.27
C ASP A 282 11.26 -25.90 -19.63
N GLU A 283 11.85 -24.98 -20.40
CA GLU A 283 12.42 -25.25 -21.72
C GLU A 283 13.66 -26.15 -21.64
N GLY A 284 14.37 -26.16 -20.51
CA GLY A 284 15.53 -27.04 -20.34
C GLY A 284 15.10 -28.50 -20.22
N ARG A 285 13.99 -28.76 -19.54
CA ARG A 285 13.41 -30.08 -19.35
C ARG A 285 12.36 -30.46 -20.40
N GLN A 286 12.02 -29.54 -21.31
CA GLN A 286 10.92 -29.72 -22.28
C GLN A 286 9.60 -30.09 -21.57
N TRP A 287 9.35 -29.41 -20.45
CA TRP A 287 8.21 -29.69 -19.58
C TRP A 287 7.34 -28.44 -19.46
N GLU A 288 6.03 -28.63 -19.45
CA GLU A 288 5.04 -27.58 -19.28
C GLU A 288 3.90 -28.03 -18.36
N TRP A 289 3.28 -27.07 -17.71
CA TRP A 289 2.15 -27.28 -16.81
C TRP A 289 1.13 -26.16 -16.95
N GLU A 290 -0.13 -26.54 -17.07
CA GLU A 290 -1.30 -25.68 -17.26
C GLU A 290 -2.31 -25.95 -16.14
N GLU A 291 -2.77 -24.89 -15.47
CA GLU A 291 -3.76 -25.01 -14.39
C GLU A 291 -4.78 -23.87 -14.43
N GLY A 292 -6.06 -24.24 -14.37
CA GLY A 292 -7.17 -23.30 -14.33
C GLY A 292 -7.69 -22.81 -15.70
N PRO A 293 -8.86 -22.15 -15.73
CA PRO A 293 -9.56 -21.81 -16.97
C PRO A 293 -8.79 -20.91 -17.94
N LEU A 294 -7.84 -20.10 -17.45
CA LEU A 294 -7.07 -19.16 -18.29
C LEU A 294 -5.71 -19.70 -18.75
N ALA A 295 -5.30 -20.90 -18.33
CA ALA A 295 -3.95 -21.43 -18.60
C ALA A 295 -3.61 -21.51 -20.10
N GLY A 296 -4.52 -22.06 -20.92
CA GLY A 296 -4.31 -22.17 -22.36
C GLY A 296 -4.16 -20.80 -23.05
N ALA A 297 -4.92 -19.79 -22.60
CA ALA A 297 -4.80 -18.42 -23.10
C ALA A 297 -3.45 -17.78 -22.70
N LEU A 298 -2.96 -18.08 -21.49
CA LEU A 298 -1.63 -17.64 -21.05
C LEU A 298 -0.53 -18.24 -21.92
N LYS A 299 -0.59 -19.55 -22.19
CA LYS A 299 0.34 -20.24 -23.09
C LYS A 299 0.38 -19.60 -24.49
N GLN A 300 -0.79 -19.36 -25.09
CA GLN A 300 -0.90 -18.72 -26.41
C GLN A 300 -0.36 -17.29 -26.45
N SER A 301 -0.33 -16.59 -25.30
CA SER A 301 0.20 -15.24 -25.17
C SER A 301 1.74 -15.17 -25.09
N LEU A 302 2.40 -16.32 -24.97
CA LEU A 302 3.85 -16.39 -24.92
C LEU A 302 4.47 -16.21 -26.31
N TYR A 303 5.67 -15.66 -26.32
CA TYR A 303 6.46 -15.49 -27.53
C TYR A 303 7.96 -15.58 -27.23
N LYS A 304 8.75 -15.91 -28.24
CA LYS A 304 10.21 -15.80 -28.24
C LYS A 304 10.62 -14.40 -28.65
N ASP A 305 11.41 -13.72 -27.82
CA ASP A 305 11.97 -12.42 -28.19
C ASP A 305 13.19 -12.56 -29.11
N GLN A 306 13.81 -11.43 -29.47
CA GLN A 306 14.98 -11.37 -30.35
C GLN A 306 16.20 -12.12 -29.79
N ASP A 307 16.24 -12.34 -28.47
CA ASP A 307 17.29 -13.06 -27.76
C ASP A 307 16.92 -14.56 -27.56
N ASN A 308 15.85 -15.05 -28.20
CA ASN A 308 15.29 -16.39 -28.08
C ASN A 308 14.81 -16.75 -26.64
N ILE A 309 14.48 -15.75 -25.84
CA ILE A 309 13.96 -15.93 -24.47
C ILE A 309 12.43 -15.95 -24.52
N THR A 310 11.80 -16.93 -23.88
CA THR A 310 10.34 -17.00 -23.77
C THR A 310 9.81 -15.96 -22.81
N ARG A 311 8.79 -15.21 -23.25
CA ARG A 311 8.19 -14.09 -22.52
C ARG A 311 6.69 -14.03 -22.73
N MET A 312 6.00 -13.34 -21.82
CA MET A 312 4.60 -12.98 -21.95
C MET A 312 4.45 -11.57 -22.50
N ARG A 313 3.47 -11.35 -23.40
CA ARG A 313 3.07 -10.00 -23.82
C ARG A 313 2.41 -9.27 -22.64
N SER A 314 2.88 -8.05 -22.33
CA SER A 314 2.22 -7.20 -21.33
C SER A 314 0.83 -6.79 -21.82
N PRO A 315 -0.22 -6.76 -20.98
CA PRO A 315 -1.50 -6.15 -21.35
C PRO A 315 -1.36 -4.68 -21.81
N LEU A 316 -0.32 -3.99 -21.34
CA LEU A 316 -0.01 -2.62 -21.77
C LEU A 316 0.64 -2.56 -23.16
N MET A 317 1.18 -3.66 -23.67
CA MET A 317 1.73 -3.74 -25.03
C MET A 317 0.62 -3.53 -26.07
N GLU A 318 -0.56 -4.10 -25.85
CA GLU A 318 -1.69 -3.98 -26.78
C GLU A 318 -2.13 -2.51 -26.92
N ARG A 319 -2.13 -1.76 -25.82
CA ARG A 319 -2.51 -0.34 -25.81
C ARG A 319 -1.38 0.59 -26.26
N SER A 320 -0.15 0.34 -25.84
CA SER A 320 0.97 1.27 -26.04
C SER A 320 1.86 0.95 -27.24
N LYS A 321 1.66 -0.22 -27.88
CA LYS A 321 2.56 -0.83 -28.88
C LYS A 321 4.01 -0.98 -28.38
N LYS A 322 4.27 -0.80 -27.08
CA LYS A 322 5.59 -0.88 -26.45
C LYS A 322 5.58 -2.02 -25.44
N ASN A 323 6.46 -2.98 -25.67
CA ASN A 323 6.45 -4.25 -24.96
C ASN A 323 6.88 -4.13 -23.48
N MET A 324 7.55 -3.05 -23.09
CA MET A 324 7.98 -2.83 -21.71
C MET A 324 8.04 -1.36 -21.33
N ILE A 325 7.12 -0.91 -20.48
CA ILE A 325 7.34 0.31 -19.69
C ILE A 325 8.48 0.07 -18.68
N ALA A 326 8.58 -1.15 -18.12
CA ALA A 326 9.60 -1.52 -17.15
C ALA A 326 11.07 -1.54 -17.66
N ARG A 327 11.32 -1.53 -18.98
CA ARG A 327 12.70 -1.53 -19.52
C ARG A 327 13.19 -0.16 -19.99
N ARG A 328 12.33 0.86 -20.05
CA ARG A 328 12.81 2.23 -20.36
C ARG A 328 13.57 2.85 -19.19
N GLY A 329 13.42 2.33 -17.97
CA GLY A 329 14.16 2.77 -16.78
C GLY A 329 15.47 2.03 -16.47
N ILE A 330 15.76 0.88 -17.11
CA ILE A 330 16.96 0.07 -16.81
C ILE A 330 18.03 0.32 -17.88
N ARG A 331 19.04 1.14 -17.56
CA ARG A 331 20.11 1.56 -18.49
C ARG A 331 21.39 0.74 -18.32
N GLY A 332 22.06 0.44 -19.42
CA GLY A 332 23.38 -0.20 -19.43
C GLY A 332 23.36 -1.71 -19.18
N GLU A 333 24.43 -2.38 -19.59
CA GLU A 333 24.62 -3.82 -19.39
C GLU A 333 24.70 -4.18 -17.89
N GLU A 334 25.24 -3.26 -17.08
CA GLU A 334 25.43 -3.43 -15.65
C GLU A 334 24.11 -3.45 -14.86
N ALA A 335 23.23 -2.45 -15.04
CA ALA A 335 21.91 -2.45 -14.39
C ALA A 335 21.03 -3.63 -14.85
N ARG A 336 21.17 -4.02 -16.12
CA ARG A 336 20.55 -5.24 -16.66
C ARG A 336 21.08 -6.49 -15.98
N ARG A 337 22.35 -6.57 -15.58
CA ARG A 337 22.89 -7.73 -14.84
C ARG A 337 22.25 -7.85 -13.44
N PHE A 338 21.87 -6.75 -12.79
CA PHE A 338 21.22 -6.79 -11.47
C PHE A 338 19.73 -7.18 -11.52
N PHE A 339 18.97 -6.65 -12.48
CA PHE A 339 17.55 -7.02 -12.67
C PHE A 339 17.38 -8.37 -13.35
N LEU A 340 18.30 -8.72 -14.27
CA LEU A 340 18.20 -9.93 -15.08
C LEU A 340 19.02 -11.10 -14.54
N LYS A 341 19.96 -10.99 -13.60
CA LYS A 341 20.63 -12.21 -13.06
C LYS A 341 19.63 -13.23 -12.50
N PRO A 342 18.58 -12.83 -11.74
CA PRO A 342 17.52 -13.76 -11.34
C PRO A 342 16.68 -14.25 -12.54
N ALA A 343 16.45 -13.40 -13.54
CA ALA A 343 15.68 -13.73 -14.77
C ALA A 343 16.52 -14.37 -15.90
N ARG A 344 17.83 -14.60 -15.68
CA ARG A 344 18.80 -15.16 -16.64
C ARG A 344 19.06 -16.65 -16.41
N LYS A 345 18.46 -17.27 -15.38
CA LYS A 345 18.38 -18.72 -15.35
C LYS A 345 17.40 -19.14 -16.44
N SER A 346 17.95 -19.33 -17.64
CA SER A 346 17.24 -19.77 -18.84
C SER A 346 16.56 -21.12 -18.59
N GLY A 347 15.30 -21.21 -18.98
CA GLY A 347 14.53 -22.44 -18.99
C GLY A 347 13.16 -22.29 -18.34
N VAL A 348 13.09 -21.70 -17.15
CA VAL A 348 11.84 -21.73 -16.36
C VAL A 348 11.11 -20.39 -16.36
N LEU A 349 9.88 -20.36 -16.88
CA LEU A 349 8.97 -19.21 -16.83
C LEU A 349 7.65 -19.63 -16.20
N CYS A 350 7.25 -18.94 -15.13
CA CYS A 350 5.92 -19.02 -14.55
C CYS A 350 5.13 -17.76 -14.92
N VAL A 351 3.96 -17.95 -15.52
CA VAL A 351 3.00 -16.90 -15.82
C VAL A 351 1.71 -17.18 -15.07
N MET A 352 1.16 -16.15 -14.44
CA MET A 352 -0.04 -16.25 -13.63
C MET A 352 -0.97 -15.10 -13.97
N ARG A 353 -2.26 -15.42 -14.14
CA ARG A 353 -3.34 -14.44 -14.24
C ARG A 353 -4.42 -14.85 -13.26
N MET A 354 -4.84 -13.92 -12.43
CA MET A 354 -5.92 -14.12 -11.48
C MET A 354 -6.66 -12.81 -11.31
N THR A 355 -7.97 -12.91 -11.14
CA THR A 355 -8.79 -11.78 -10.70
C THR A 355 -8.92 -11.89 -9.19
N LEU A 356 -8.44 -10.88 -8.48
CA LEU A 356 -8.50 -10.82 -7.03
C LEU A 356 -9.58 -9.83 -6.61
N PRO A 357 -10.26 -10.07 -5.47
CA PRO A 357 -11.13 -9.07 -4.88
C PRO A 357 -10.40 -7.74 -4.69
N ARG A 358 -11.15 -6.65 -4.82
CA ARG A 358 -10.63 -5.29 -4.64
C ARG A 358 -9.94 -5.19 -3.28
N GLY A 359 -8.77 -4.56 -3.23
CA GLY A 359 -8.04 -4.45 -1.96
C GLY A 359 -7.16 -5.63 -1.58
N THR A 360 -7.11 -6.67 -2.40
CA THR A 360 -6.15 -7.77 -2.22
C THR A 360 -4.91 -7.52 -3.06
N ALA A 361 -3.73 -7.62 -2.45
CA ALA A 361 -2.46 -7.48 -3.16
C ALA A 361 -2.03 -8.85 -3.71
N ILE A 362 -1.68 -8.90 -5.01
CA ILE A 362 -1.15 -10.11 -5.65
C ILE A 362 0.10 -10.65 -4.95
N THR A 363 0.90 -9.77 -4.35
CA THR A 363 2.10 -10.13 -3.59
C THR A 363 1.79 -10.90 -2.31
N SER A 364 0.63 -10.67 -1.69
CA SER A 364 0.18 -11.45 -0.53
C SER A 364 -0.15 -12.89 -0.96
N SER A 365 -0.94 -13.06 -2.02
CA SER A 365 -1.26 -14.39 -2.56
C SER A 365 -0.02 -15.15 -3.01
N LEU A 366 0.89 -14.45 -3.68
CA LEU A 366 2.13 -15.02 -4.18
C LEU A 366 3.07 -15.45 -3.03
N ARG A 367 3.15 -14.69 -1.93
CA ARG A 367 4.00 -15.01 -0.79
C ARG A 367 3.65 -16.34 -0.11
N GLU A 368 2.37 -16.72 -0.10
CA GLU A 368 1.92 -17.99 0.47
C GLU A 368 2.46 -19.20 -0.32
N VAL A 369 2.67 -19.03 -1.62
CA VAL A 369 3.07 -20.12 -2.53
C VAL A 369 4.57 -20.08 -2.84
N PHE A 370 5.15 -18.88 -2.93
CA PHE A 370 6.54 -18.66 -3.28
C PHE A 370 7.26 -17.84 -2.21
N GLN A 371 8.45 -18.29 -1.83
CA GLN A 371 9.34 -17.52 -0.97
C GLN A 371 10.05 -16.44 -1.80
N PHE A 372 9.48 -15.24 -1.85
CA PHE A 372 10.17 -14.09 -2.47
C PHE A 372 11.19 -13.48 -1.50
N ALA A 373 12.42 -13.30 -1.99
CA ALA A 373 13.27 -12.25 -1.45
C ALA A 373 12.73 -10.91 -1.98
N THR A 374 12.22 -10.05 -1.10
CA THR A 374 11.87 -8.69 -1.49
C THR A 374 13.17 -7.96 -1.84
N LEU A 375 13.34 -7.53 -3.09
CA LEU A 375 14.52 -6.77 -3.51
C LEU A 375 14.65 -5.51 -2.66
N SER A 376 15.87 -5.19 -2.22
CA SER A 376 16.14 -3.97 -1.45
C SER A 376 15.71 -2.73 -2.25
N PRO A 377 14.91 -1.82 -1.66
CA PRO A 377 14.55 -0.54 -2.29
C PRO A 377 15.79 0.27 -2.68
N SER A 378 16.82 0.27 -1.83
CA SER A 378 18.08 0.95 -2.11
C SER A 378 18.77 0.42 -3.37
N ALA A 379 18.63 -0.88 -3.66
CA ALA A 379 19.10 -1.47 -4.91
C ALA A 379 18.26 -0.99 -6.09
N ILE A 380 16.95 -0.81 -5.94
CA ILE A 380 16.09 -0.23 -6.99
C ILE A 380 16.47 1.23 -7.26
N PHE A 381 16.73 2.04 -6.22
CA PHE A 381 17.08 3.45 -6.35
C PHE A 381 18.49 3.69 -6.89
N GLN A 382 19.49 2.93 -6.45
CA GLN A 382 20.85 2.99 -7.02
C GLN A 382 20.86 2.66 -8.52
N LEU A 383 19.89 1.88 -9.00
CA LEU A 383 19.75 1.51 -10.41
C LEU A 383 18.92 2.52 -11.24
N LEU A 384 18.17 3.41 -10.58
CA LEU A 384 17.38 4.49 -11.20
C LEU A 384 18.07 5.86 -11.12
N SER A 385 19.08 5.99 -10.26
CA SER A 385 19.91 7.19 -10.14
C SER A 385 20.87 7.26 -11.34
N PRO A 386 21.06 8.43 -11.97
CA PRO A 386 21.87 8.60 -13.18
C PRO A 386 23.36 8.28 -12.99
#